data_AF-A0A840S917-F1
#
_entry.id   AF-A0A840S917-F1
#
_cell.length_a   1.000
_cell.length_b   1.000
_cell.length_c   1.000
_cell.angle_alpha   90.00
_cell.angle_beta   90.00
_cell.angle_gamma   90.00
#
_symmetry.space_group_name_H-M   'P 1'
#
loop_
_entity.id
_entity.type
_entity.pdbx_description
1 polymer ?
#
loop_
_entity_poly.entity_id
_entity_poly.type
_entity_poly.pdbx_seq_one_letter_code
_entity_poly.pdbx_strand_id
1 'polypeptide(L)'
;MKRNIFFISLVFVFVMVFSACSFYENKEQTVLSLKVPEEFSDEEYWIVEYFDRNRRFCTVKVCRNDSFSVAVARNAACAFSARPSEGGKVKTECVLGTVYPYGSVLTREGCLASCVYNALVRAGKNNTEELFDFLDRFNWKKLMEECARHPDTVYDLDRIIKAVAAGTFKKGDLKPLEK
;
A
#
# COMPACT_ATOMS: atom_id res chain seq x y z
N MET A 1 58.97 8.81 -6.09
CA MET A 1 57.74 9.45 -6.62
C MET A 1 56.57 8.46 -6.85
N LYS A 2 56.44 7.38 -6.05
CA LYS A 2 55.36 6.36 -6.22
C LYS A 2 54.34 6.30 -5.07
N ARG A 3 54.61 6.96 -3.94
CA ARG A 3 53.76 6.95 -2.74
C ARG A 3 52.50 7.83 -2.85
N ASN A 4 52.56 8.92 -3.63
CA ASN A 4 51.46 9.88 -3.74
C ASN A 4 50.32 9.37 -4.64
N ILE A 5 50.61 8.54 -5.64
CA ILE A 5 49.58 8.02 -6.56
C ILE A 5 48.69 6.99 -5.85
N PHE A 6 49.26 6.19 -4.94
CA PHE A 6 48.50 5.17 -4.20
C PHE A 6 47.49 5.78 -3.22
N PHE A 7 47.85 6.91 -2.59
CA PHE A 7 46.95 7.63 -1.67
C PHE A 7 45.76 8.28 -2.39
N ILE A 8 45.97 8.81 -3.61
CA ILE A 8 44.92 9.45 -4.40
C ILE A 8 43.88 8.42 -4.86
N SER A 9 44.31 7.23 -5.29
CA SER A 9 43.39 6.15 -5.69
C SER A 9 42.55 5.62 -4.51
N LEU A 10 43.13 5.53 -3.30
CA LEU A 10 42.39 5.05 -2.13
C LEU A 10 41.29 6.04 -1.71
N VAL A 11 41.57 7.35 -1.77
CA VAL A 11 40.58 8.40 -1.47
C VAL A 11 39.46 8.42 -2.50
N PHE A 12 39.76 8.22 -3.78
CA PHE A 12 38.74 8.14 -4.83
C PHE A 12 37.79 6.94 -4.66
N VAL A 13 38.32 5.77 -4.29
CA VAL A 13 37.49 4.59 -3.99
C VAL A 13 36.62 4.84 -2.76
N PHE A 14 37.16 5.47 -1.72
CA PHE A 14 36.40 5.80 -0.51
C PHE A 14 35.28 6.80 -0.80
N VAL A 15 35.54 7.86 -1.58
CA VAL A 15 34.51 8.82 -1.99
C VAL A 15 33.44 8.15 -2.85
N MET A 16 33.79 7.29 -3.81
CA MET A 16 32.79 6.56 -4.62
C MET A 16 31.92 5.61 -3.78
N VAL A 17 32.50 4.92 -2.80
CA VAL A 17 31.73 4.02 -1.90
C VAL A 17 30.81 4.82 -0.96
N PHE A 18 31.27 5.95 -0.42
CA PHE A 18 30.46 6.81 0.45
C PHE A 18 29.36 7.57 -0.31
N SER A 19 29.60 7.96 -1.57
CA SER A 19 28.58 8.52 -2.46
C SER A 19 27.56 7.48 -2.93
N ALA A 20 27.95 6.20 -3.05
CA ALA A 20 27.02 5.11 -3.36
C ALA A 20 26.08 4.80 -2.18
N CYS A 21 26.55 4.87 -0.94
CA CYS A 21 25.71 4.66 0.25
C CYS A 21 24.67 5.77 0.47
N SER A 22 24.92 6.99 -0.01
CA SER A 22 23.97 8.10 0.10
C SER A 22 22.90 8.10 -1.00
N PHE A 23 23.01 7.23 -2.00
CA PHE A 23 22.06 7.10 -3.12
C PHE A 23 20.97 6.04 -2.91
N TYR A 24 21.10 5.19 -1.89
CA TYR A 24 20.05 4.25 -1.48
C TYR A 24 19.08 4.92 -0.50
N GLU A 25 18.39 5.96 -0.97
CA GLU A 25 17.22 6.45 -0.28
C GLU A 25 16.08 5.44 -0.50
N ASN A 26 15.90 4.53 0.47
CA ASN A 26 14.89 3.46 0.44
C ASN A 26 13.46 3.95 0.71
N LYS A 27 13.25 5.27 0.73
CA LYS A 27 11.93 5.89 0.90
C LYS A 27 11.57 6.69 -0.35
N GLU A 28 10.30 6.68 -0.66
CA GLU A 28 9.71 7.58 -1.65
C GLU A 28 8.55 8.32 -0.99
N GLN A 29 8.48 9.62 -1.22
CA GLN A 29 7.33 10.41 -0.81
C GLN A 29 6.28 10.30 -1.92
N THR A 30 5.12 9.75 -1.58
CA THR A 30 4.00 9.66 -2.51
C THR A 30 2.86 10.55 -2.06
N VAL A 31 2.06 11.00 -3.02
CA VAL A 31 0.86 11.80 -2.80
C VAL A 31 -0.33 10.95 -3.22
N LEU A 32 -1.22 10.72 -2.27
CA LEU A 32 -2.43 9.93 -2.45
C LEU A 32 -3.65 10.85 -2.34
N SER A 33 -4.69 10.58 -3.11
CA SER A 33 -5.94 11.35 -3.06
C SER A 33 -7.12 10.46 -2.67
N LEU A 34 -8.10 11.02 -1.97
CA LEU A 34 -9.40 10.38 -1.75
C LEU A 34 -10.47 11.07 -2.60
N LYS A 35 -11.37 10.29 -3.20
CA LYS A 35 -12.62 10.84 -3.77
C LYS A 35 -13.66 10.94 -2.66
N VAL A 36 -13.85 12.14 -2.12
CA VAL A 36 -14.81 12.39 -1.05
C VAL A 36 -16.21 12.58 -1.66
N PRO A 37 -17.27 11.91 -1.14
CA PRO A 37 -18.65 12.15 -1.57
C PRO A 37 -19.08 13.59 -1.27
N GLU A 38 -19.94 14.19 -2.09
CA GLU A 38 -20.42 15.57 -1.90
C GLU A 38 -21.15 15.77 -0.56
N GLU A 39 -21.79 14.70 -0.06
CA GLU A 39 -22.58 14.67 1.19
C GLU A 39 -21.74 14.61 2.48
N PHE A 40 -20.40 14.61 2.40
CA PHE A 40 -19.55 14.55 3.59
C PHE A 40 -19.76 15.78 4.47
N SER A 41 -19.95 15.68 5.78
CA SER A 41 -20.14 16.85 6.66
C SER A 41 -18.80 17.52 7.00
N ASP A 42 -18.82 18.76 7.51
CA ASP A 42 -17.58 19.46 7.93
C ASP A 42 -16.94 18.84 9.19
N GLU A 43 -17.68 18.01 9.92
CA GLU A 43 -17.18 17.26 11.09
C GLU A 43 -16.64 15.87 10.70
N GLU A 44 -16.80 15.48 9.44
CA GLU A 44 -16.34 14.21 8.92
C GLU A 44 -14.90 14.27 8.40
N TYR A 45 -14.13 13.25 8.75
CA TYR A 45 -12.78 13.05 8.23
C TYR A 45 -12.55 11.57 7.90
N TRP A 46 -11.58 11.30 7.03
CA TRP A 46 -11.13 9.96 6.72
C TRP A 46 -10.01 9.54 7.67
N ILE A 47 -10.12 8.32 8.20
CA ILE A 47 -9.02 7.62 8.86
C ILE A 47 -8.40 6.71 7.82
N VAL A 48 -7.19 7.07 7.36
CA VAL A 48 -6.40 6.27 6.42
C VAL A 48 -5.41 5.41 7.20
N GLU A 49 -5.49 4.11 7.00
CA GLU A 49 -4.62 3.10 7.59
C GLU A 49 -3.70 2.51 6.52
N TYR A 50 -2.42 2.36 6.87
CA TYR A 50 -1.40 1.80 5.98
C TYR A 50 -0.19 1.29 6.78
N PHE A 51 0.78 0.70 6.07
CA PHE A 51 2.06 0.32 6.66
C PHE A 51 3.18 1.23 6.11
N ASP A 52 3.97 1.84 7.01
CA ASP A 52 5.08 2.69 6.60
C ASP A 52 6.23 1.89 5.97
N ARG A 53 7.29 2.59 5.57
CA ARG A 53 8.51 1.97 5.02
C ARG A 53 9.15 0.90 5.93
N ASN A 54 8.95 1.02 7.24
CA ASN A 54 9.47 0.07 8.23
C ASN A 54 8.43 -1.01 8.54
N ARG A 55 7.40 -1.13 7.70
CA ARG A 55 6.28 -2.06 7.83
C ARG A 55 5.54 -1.92 9.16
N ARG A 56 5.52 -0.70 9.72
CA ARG A 56 4.76 -0.37 10.94
C ARG A 56 3.39 0.15 10.57
N PHE A 57 2.38 -0.33 11.29
CA PHE A 57 1.03 0.18 11.14
C PHE A 57 0.98 1.68 11.47
N CYS A 58 0.37 2.44 10.57
CA CYS A 58 0.28 3.90 10.63
C CYS A 58 -1.15 4.34 10.30
N THR A 59 -1.51 5.51 10.83
CA THR A 59 -2.82 6.11 10.62
C THR A 59 -2.67 7.59 10.35
N VAL A 60 -3.41 8.11 9.37
CA VAL A 60 -3.46 9.53 9.02
C VAL A 60 -4.93 9.97 8.99
N LYS A 61 -5.22 11.14 9.55
CA LYS A 61 -6.52 11.78 9.43
C LYS A 61 -6.50 12.71 8.21
N VAL A 62 -7.49 12.59 7.34
CA VAL A 62 -7.58 13.35 6.09
C VAL A 62 -8.95 14.02 6.00
N CYS A 63 -8.98 15.34 5.85
CA CYS A 63 -10.21 16.13 5.80
C CYS A 63 -10.76 16.25 4.37
N ARG A 64 -11.94 16.89 4.24
CA ARG A 64 -12.92 16.84 3.14
C ARG A 64 -12.41 17.08 1.69
N ASN A 65 -11.16 17.45 1.43
CA ASN A 65 -10.64 17.60 0.05
C ASN A 65 -9.12 17.40 -0.08
N ASP A 66 -8.52 16.56 0.76
CA ASP A 66 -7.06 16.48 0.80
C ASP A 66 -6.51 15.29 0.03
N SER A 67 -5.55 15.61 -0.84
CA SER A 67 -4.44 14.71 -1.08
C SER A 67 -3.55 14.70 0.16
N PHE A 68 -3.14 13.53 0.60
CA PHE A 68 -2.24 13.37 1.73
C PHE A 68 -0.92 12.79 1.25
N SER A 69 0.17 13.23 1.86
CA SER A 69 1.50 12.73 1.52
C SER A 69 2.01 11.79 2.60
N VAL A 70 2.57 10.66 2.18
CA VAL A 70 3.10 9.62 3.05
C VAL A 70 4.44 9.15 2.53
N ALA A 71 5.31 8.73 3.46
CA ALA A 71 6.56 8.09 3.12
C ALA A 71 6.36 6.56 3.06
N VAL A 72 6.55 5.99 1.87
CA VAL A 72 6.46 4.55 1.62
C VAL A 72 7.83 3.97 1.31
N ALA A 73 7.97 2.65 1.45
CA ALA A 73 9.14 1.95 0.95
C ALA A 73 9.18 2.04 -0.58
N ARG A 74 10.34 2.42 -1.13
CA ARG A 74 10.54 2.48 -2.57
C ARG A 74 10.47 1.08 -3.18
N ASN A 75 9.85 0.93 -4.35
CA ASN A 75 9.66 -0.35 -5.05
C ASN A 75 8.88 -1.42 -4.26
N ALA A 76 8.17 -1.04 -3.20
CA ALA A 76 7.37 -1.95 -2.39
C ALA A 76 5.89 -1.69 -2.59
N ALA A 77 5.09 -2.75 -2.48
CA ALA A 77 3.65 -2.62 -2.43
C ALA A 77 3.25 -2.09 -1.04
N CYS A 78 2.28 -1.17 -1.01
CA CYS A 78 1.67 -0.71 0.22
C CYS A 78 0.17 -0.49 0.02
N ALA A 79 -0.63 -1.18 0.83
CA ALA A 79 -2.07 -0.99 0.83
C ALA A 79 -2.48 0.18 1.72
N PHE A 80 -3.41 0.96 1.21
CA PHE A 80 -4.09 2.04 1.92
C PHE A 80 -5.57 1.70 2.01
N SER A 81 -6.13 1.81 3.21
CA SER A 81 -7.57 1.68 3.46
C SER A 81 -8.06 2.90 4.21
N ALA A 82 -9.14 3.52 3.75
CA ALA A 82 -9.73 4.68 4.37
C ALA A 82 -11.16 4.40 4.82
N ARG A 83 -11.47 4.80 6.05
CA ARG A 83 -12.81 4.71 6.63
C ARG A 83 -13.25 6.09 7.11
N PRO A 84 -14.47 6.55 6.82
CA PRO A 84 -14.93 7.84 7.29
C PRO A 84 -15.22 7.76 8.78
N SER A 85 -15.01 8.87 9.47
CA SER A 85 -15.25 9.03 10.88
C SER A 85 -15.92 10.36 11.15
N GLU A 86 -16.92 10.34 12.03
CA GLU A 86 -17.67 11.51 12.47
C GLU A 86 -17.70 11.50 14.00
N GLY A 87 -17.32 12.61 14.64
CA GLY A 87 -17.29 12.70 16.11
C GLY A 87 -16.44 11.60 16.79
N GLY A 88 -15.39 11.10 16.12
CA GLY A 88 -14.54 10.02 16.62
C GLY A 88 -15.10 8.60 16.45
N LYS A 89 -16.32 8.44 15.91
CA LYS A 89 -16.91 7.13 15.58
C LYS A 89 -16.56 6.79 14.14
N VAL A 90 -16.07 5.57 13.90
CA VAL A 90 -15.73 5.08 12.55
C VAL A 90 -16.97 4.47 11.92
N LYS A 91 -17.36 4.94 10.73
CA LYS A 91 -18.44 4.32 9.95
C LYS A 91 -17.88 3.16 9.14
N THR A 92 -18.59 2.04 9.12
CA THR A 92 -18.14 0.79 8.48
C THR A 92 -18.63 0.64 7.03
N GLU A 93 -19.57 1.48 6.62
CA GLU A 93 -20.33 1.30 5.37
C GLU A 93 -19.60 1.82 4.12
N CYS A 94 -18.62 2.69 4.30
CA CYS A 94 -17.83 3.24 3.21
C CYS A 94 -16.35 2.98 3.49
N VAL A 95 -15.76 2.06 2.73
CA VAL A 95 -14.32 1.80 2.79
C VAL A 95 -13.76 2.09 1.41
N LEU A 96 -12.79 3.00 1.35
CA LEU A 96 -12.01 3.25 0.15
C LEU A 96 -10.65 2.57 0.30
N GLY A 97 -10.01 2.25 -0.81
CA GLY A 97 -8.67 1.73 -0.76
C GLY A 97 -7.93 1.79 -2.08
N THR A 98 -6.64 1.50 -1.99
CA THR A 98 -5.74 1.31 -3.14
C THR A 98 -4.51 0.51 -2.69
N VAL A 99 -3.72 0.04 -3.66
CA VAL A 99 -2.38 -0.50 -3.41
C VAL A 99 -1.38 0.31 -4.24
N TYR A 100 -0.50 1.05 -3.58
CA TYR A 100 0.64 1.73 -4.21
C TYR A 100 1.70 0.70 -4.65
N PRO A 101 2.43 0.89 -5.76
CA PRO A 101 2.36 1.99 -6.73
C PRO A 101 1.28 1.84 -7.81
N TYR A 102 0.43 0.82 -7.71
CA TYR A 102 -0.54 0.48 -8.75
C TYR A 102 -1.77 1.38 -8.79
N GLY A 103 -2.03 2.14 -7.72
CA GLY A 103 -3.00 3.23 -7.72
C GLY A 103 -2.66 4.32 -6.71
N SER A 104 -2.90 5.57 -7.08
CA SER A 104 -2.71 6.76 -6.25
C SER A 104 -4.00 7.38 -5.72
N VAL A 105 -5.15 6.85 -6.14
CA VAL A 105 -6.48 7.33 -5.73
C VAL A 105 -7.15 6.23 -4.92
N LEU A 106 -7.56 6.54 -3.69
CA LEU A 106 -8.34 5.63 -2.87
C LEU A 106 -9.78 5.63 -3.39
N THR A 107 -10.25 4.45 -3.80
CA THR A 107 -11.53 4.24 -4.46
C THR A 107 -12.26 3.04 -3.85
N ARG A 108 -13.56 2.89 -4.14
CA ARG A 108 -14.32 1.73 -3.68
C ARG A 108 -13.82 0.46 -4.37
N GLU A 109 -13.46 0.56 -5.64
CA GLU A 109 -12.94 -0.53 -6.47
C GLU A 109 -11.58 -1.02 -5.97
N GLY A 110 -10.72 -0.11 -5.51
CA GLY A 110 -9.43 -0.45 -4.91
C GLY A 110 -9.52 -1.00 -3.49
N CYS A 111 -10.70 -0.93 -2.86
CA CYS A 111 -10.90 -1.40 -1.48
C CYS A 111 -10.68 -2.90 -1.34
N LEU A 112 -11.13 -3.73 -2.29
CA LEU A 112 -10.98 -5.18 -2.16
C LEU A 112 -9.49 -5.58 -2.12
N ALA A 113 -8.69 -5.01 -3.02
CA ALA A 113 -7.26 -5.28 -3.07
C ALA A 113 -6.55 -4.85 -1.78
N SER A 114 -6.88 -3.67 -1.24
CA SER A 114 -6.29 -3.21 0.03
C SER A 114 -6.75 -4.06 1.22
N CYS A 115 -8.00 -4.51 1.25
CA CYS A 115 -8.52 -5.45 2.25
C CYS A 115 -7.79 -6.80 2.22
N VAL A 116 -7.58 -7.38 1.03
CA VAL A 116 -6.84 -8.63 0.87
C VAL A 116 -5.40 -8.48 1.38
N TYR A 117 -4.70 -7.42 0.95
CA TYR A 117 -3.35 -7.12 1.42
C TYR A 117 -3.30 -7.02 2.95
N ASN A 118 -4.17 -6.19 3.55
CA ASN A 118 -4.18 -5.95 4.99
C ASN A 118 -4.55 -7.21 5.79
N ALA A 119 -5.43 -8.06 5.26
CA ALA A 119 -5.76 -9.34 5.88
C ALA A 119 -4.56 -10.29 5.88
N LEU A 120 -3.79 -10.37 4.80
CA LEU A 120 -2.58 -11.18 4.72
C LEU A 120 -1.52 -10.70 5.71
N VAL A 121 -1.29 -9.39 5.83
CA VAL A 121 -0.37 -8.81 6.82
C VAL A 121 -0.79 -9.17 8.25
N ARG A 122 -2.09 -9.08 8.56
CA ARG A 122 -2.63 -9.43 9.89
C ARG A 122 -2.54 -10.93 10.20
N ALA A 123 -2.60 -11.78 9.18
CA ALA A 123 -2.46 -13.23 9.31
C ALA A 123 -1.00 -13.67 9.48
N GLY A 124 -0.06 -13.01 8.80
CA GLY A 124 1.36 -13.37 8.77
C GLY A 124 2.21 -12.93 9.97
N LYS A 125 1.64 -12.89 11.19
CA LYS A 125 2.24 -12.30 12.42
C LYS A 125 3.67 -12.77 12.77
N ASN A 126 4.14 -13.90 12.24
CA ASN A 126 5.39 -14.55 12.66
C ASN A 126 6.48 -14.59 11.58
N ASN A 127 6.20 -14.18 10.34
CA ASN A 127 7.18 -14.24 9.23
C ASN A 127 7.02 -13.01 8.33
N THR A 128 7.44 -11.86 8.85
CA THR A 128 7.16 -10.56 8.23
C THR A 128 7.93 -10.35 6.94
N GLU A 129 9.19 -10.79 6.85
CA GLU A 129 10.02 -10.51 5.66
C GLU A 129 9.59 -11.31 4.43
N GLU A 130 9.42 -12.63 4.56
CA GLU A 130 8.93 -13.46 3.44
C GLU A 130 7.51 -13.07 3.02
N LEU A 131 6.67 -12.68 3.99
CA LEU A 131 5.34 -12.14 3.70
C LEU A 131 5.42 -10.86 2.88
N PHE A 132 6.26 -9.91 3.27
CA PHE A 132 6.38 -8.65 2.53
C PHE A 132 7.02 -8.84 1.15
N ASP A 133 7.99 -9.76 0.98
CA ASP A 133 8.53 -10.10 -0.35
C ASP A 133 7.45 -10.73 -1.24
N PHE A 134 6.62 -11.63 -0.68
CA PHE A 134 5.46 -12.16 -1.40
C PHE A 134 4.47 -11.05 -1.79
N LEU A 135 4.12 -10.17 -0.85
CA LEU A 135 3.20 -9.06 -1.09
C LEU A 135 3.76 -8.10 -2.14
N ASP A 136 5.05 -7.78 -2.13
CA ASP A 136 5.66 -6.86 -3.10
C ASP A 136 5.62 -7.42 -4.53
N ARG A 137 5.69 -8.75 -4.69
CA ARG A 137 5.68 -9.43 -6.00
C ARG A 137 4.30 -9.80 -6.51
N PHE A 138 3.28 -9.81 -5.65
CA PHE A 138 1.93 -10.15 -6.08
C PHE A 138 1.40 -9.12 -7.10
N ASN A 139 0.68 -9.60 -8.11
CA ASN A 139 0.16 -8.76 -9.20
C ASN A 139 -1.10 -7.98 -8.76
N TRP A 140 -0.92 -7.02 -7.87
CA TRP A 140 -1.99 -6.16 -7.35
C TRP A 140 -2.70 -5.38 -8.44
N LYS A 141 -1.96 -4.90 -9.45
CA LYS A 141 -2.54 -4.21 -10.61
C LYS A 141 -3.65 -5.03 -11.25
N LYS A 142 -3.37 -6.29 -11.56
CA LYS A 142 -4.36 -7.18 -12.18
C LYS A 142 -5.57 -7.41 -11.27
N LEU A 143 -5.36 -7.59 -9.96
CA LEU A 143 -6.48 -7.72 -9.01
C LEU A 143 -7.35 -6.46 -9.00
N MET A 144 -6.74 -5.27 -8.90
CA MET A 144 -7.44 -3.99 -8.92
C MET A 144 -8.21 -3.77 -10.22
N GLU A 145 -7.61 -4.09 -11.38
CA GLU A 145 -8.25 -4.00 -12.69
C GLU A 145 -9.47 -4.91 -12.81
N GLU A 146 -9.42 -6.14 -12.30
CA GLU A 146 -10.58 -7.04 -12.32
C GLU A 146 -11.69 -6.56 -11.37
N CYS A 147 -11.34 -6.02 -10.19
CA CYS A 147 -12.33 -5.43 -9.26
C CYS A 147 -13.03 -4.23 -9.88
N ALA A 148 -12.27 -3.37 -10.58
CA ALA A 148 -12.81 -2.18 -11.24
C ALA A 148 -13.79 -2.50 -12.39
N ARG A 149 -13.73 -3.70 -12.99
CA ARG A 149 -14.71 -4.14 -14.00
C ARG A 149 -16.08 -4.48 -13.42
N HIS A 150 -16.16 -4.70 -12.11
CA HIS A 150 -17.35 -5.18 -11.43
C HIS A 150 -17.53 -4.46 -10.08
N PRO A 151 -17.68 -3.12 -10.07
CA PRO A 151 -17.66 -2.30 -8.86
C PRO A 151 -18.75 -2.65 -7.83
N ASP A 152 -19.89 -3.17 -8.30
CA ASP A 152 -21.04 -3.52 -7.46
C ASP A 152 -21.02 -4.97 -6.96
N THR A 153 -19.99 -5.74 -7.31
CA THR A 153 -19.90 -7.15 -6.93
C THR A 153 -19.33 -7.30 -5.53
N VAL A 154 -20.08 -7.99 -4.67
CA VAL A 154 -19.57 -8.44 -3.37
C VAL A 154 -18.86 -9.77 -3.57
N TYR A 155 -17.57 -9.82 -3.24
CA TYR A 155 -16.74 -11.02 -3.39
C TYR A 155 -16.58 -11.76 -2.06
N ASP A 156 -16.37 -13.08 -2.15
CA ASP A 156 -15.93 -13.90 -1.01
C ASP A 156 -14.46 -13.57 -0.65
N LEU A 157 -14.30 -12.64 0.29
CA LEU A 157 -13.00 -12.15 0.72
C LEU A 157 -12.12 -13.26 1.31
N ASP A 158 -12.70 -14.18 2.09
CA ASP A 158 -11.96 -15.26 2.74
C ASP A 158 -11.38 -16.24 1.72
N ARG A 159 -12.17 -16.57 0.69
CA ARG A 159 -11.71 -17.39 -0.42
C ARG A 159 -10.56 -16.71 -1.16
N ILE A 160 -10.69 -15.43 -1.47
CA ILE A 160 -9.64 -14.67 -2.18
C ILE A 160 -8.36 -14.63 -1.36
N ILE A 161 -8.44 -14.31 -0.06
CA ILE A 161 -7.28 -14.30 0.84
C ILE A 161 -6.58 -15.66 0.83
N LYS A 162 -7.33 -16.76 0.97
CA LYS A 162 -6.77 -18.12 0.95
C LYS A 162 -6.09 -18.45 -0.38
N ALA A 163 -6.72 -18.11 -1.51
CA ALA A 163 -6.17 -18.37 -2.83
C ALA A 163 -4.90 -17.54 -3.11
N VAL A 164 -4.88 -16.28 -2.67
CA VAL A 164 -3.71 -15.40 -2.76
C VAL A 164 -2.60 -15.93 -1.86
N ALA A 165 -2.87 -16.22 -0.59
CA ALA A 165 -1.89 -16.78 0.35
C ALA A 165 -1.26 -18.10 -0.15
N ALA A 166 -2.05 -18.93 -0.84
CA ALA A 166 -1.58 -20.18 -1.43
C ALA A 166 -0.84 -20.00 -2.77
N GLY A 167 -0.76 -18.78 -3.33
CA GLY A 167 -0.19 -18.52 -4.65
C GLY A 167 -0.99 -19.12 -5.82
N THR A 168 -2.25 -19.51 -5.58
CA THR A 168 -3.12 -20.19 -6.56
C THR A 168 -4.21 -19.29 -7.12
N PHE A 169 -4.23 -18.02 -6.73
CA PHE A 169 -5.23 -17.05 -7.15
C PHE A 169 -5.33 -16.95 -8.67
N LYS A 170 -6.53 -17.16 -9.18
CA LYS A 170 -6.90 -17.00 -10.59
C LYS A 170 -8.17 -16.17 -10.70
N LYS A 171 -8.44 -15.65 -11.90
CA LYS A 171 -9.66 -14.87 -12.18
C LYS A 171 -10.94 -15.57 -11.72
N GLY A 172 -11.01 -16.90 -11.84
CA GLY A 172 -12.16 -17.70 -11.39
C GLY A 172 -12.39 -17.74 -9.87
N ASP A 173 -11.48 -17.18 -9.07
CA ASP A 173 -11.65 -17.02 -7.62
C ASP A 173 -12.39 -15.72 -7.25
N LEU A 174 -12.49 -14.77 -8.18
CA LEU A 174 -13.37 -13.61 -8.08
C LEU A 174 -14.81 -14.01 -8.37
N LYS A 175 -15.38 -14.84 -7.49
CA LYS A 175 -16.79 -15.21 -7.57
C LYS A 175 -17.64 -14.24 -6.74
N PRO A 176 -18.71 -13.67 -7.33
CA PRO A 176 -19.73 -12.97 -6.56
C PRO A 176 -20.28 -13.89 -5.47
N LEU A 177 -20.57 -13.34 -4.30
CA LEU A 177 -21.48 -13.99 -3.36
C LEU A 177 -22.87 -13.96 -4.00
N GLU A 178 -23.50 -15.13 -4.15
CA GLU A 178 -24.91 -15.21 -4.53
C GLU A 178 -25.74 -14.55 -3.42
N LYS A 179 -26.64 -13.63 -3.81
CA LYS A 179 -27.52 -12.91 -2.90
C LYS A 179 -28.63 -13.82 -2.37
#